data_AF-A0A1V5PF68-F1
#
_entry.id   AF-A0A1V5PF68-F1
#
_cell.length_a   1.000
_cell.length_b   1.000
_cell.length_c   1.000
_cell.angle_alpha   90.00
_cell.angle_beta   90.00
_cell.angle_gamma   90.00
#
_symmetry.space_group_name_H-M   'P 1'
#
loop_
_entity.id
_entity.type
_entity.pdbx_description
1 polymer ?
#
loop_
_entity_poly.entity_id
_entity_poly.type
_entity_poly.pdbx_seq_one_letter_code
_entity_poly.pdbx_strand_id
1 'polypeptide(L)'
;MCMPEVDVEFNYEAIRTLVDIERDWVPKSPGTSLYLRPTMIADGAMLGVHPSHRYYYYIICSPSGAYYAKGLAPISIFVEDAYVRAVKGGTGEAKTGGNYAASLKAASVASAKGYDQVLWLDAEHRKYVEEVGAMNMMFLLGDTLCTASLEGSILPGITRMSILELAREMGIKVEERKISVDELIEANKSGKLREAFGTGTAAVISPVGELTYKDKTIVINDKKIGALTQKFYDTLTGIQVGQIADTHNWVTRV
;
A
#
# COMPACT_ATOMS: atom_id res chain seq x y z
N MET A 1 6.67 -9.32 16.91
CA MET A 1 6.32 -8.37 17.98
C MET A 1 6.04 -9.02 19.34
N CYS A 2 6.09 -10.37 19.47
CA CYS A 2 5.89 -11.08 20.75
C CYS A 2 4.56 -10.76 21.46
N MET A 3 3.57 -10.33 20.69
CA MET A 3 2.21 -10.09 21.16
C MET A 3 1.41 -11.38 21.04
N PRO A 4 0.39 -11.62 21.90
CA PRO A 4 -0.51 -12.74 21.72
C PRO A 4 -1.25 -12.61 20.40
N GLU A 5 -1.50 -13.74 19.75
CA GLU A 5 -2.36 -13.77 18.57
C GLU A 5 -3.81 -13.48 18.97
N VAL A 6 -4.49 -12.69 18.15
CA VAL A 6 -5.93 -12.49 18.27
C VAL A 6 -6.60 -13.55 17.42
N ASP A 7 -7.53 -14.30 18.00
CA ASP A 7 -8.33 -15.26 17.25
C ASP A 7 -9.03 -14.57 16.06
N VAL A 8 -8.91 -15.18 14.89
CA VAL A 8 -9.34 -14.56 13.62
C VAL A 8 -10.86 -14.42 13.58
N GLU A 9 -11.59 -15.45 14.01
CA GLU A 9 -13.05 -15.46 14.04
C GLU A 9 -13.58 -14.44 15.05
N PHE A 10 -12.99 -14.38 16.25
CA PHE A 10 -13.31 -13.36 17.24
C PHE A 10 -13.08 -11.94 16.71
N ASN A 11 -11.92 -11.68 16.09
CA ASN A 11 -11.61 -10.37 15.51
C ASN A 11 -12.61 -10.00 14.40
N TYR A 12 -12.96 -10.96 13.54
CA TYR A 12 -13.91 -10.76 12.47
C TYR A 12 -15.33 -10.45 12.99
N GLU A 13 -15.83 -11.22 13.96
CA GLU A 13 -17.13 -10.97 14.59
C GLU A 13 -17.16 -9.64 15.37
N ALA A 14 -16.06 -9.28 16.05
CA ALA A 14 -15.93 -7.98 16.72
C ALA A 14 -16.01 -6.81 15.72
N ILE A 15 -15.35 -6.93 14.56
CA ILE A 15 -15.44 -5.94 13.48
C ILE A 15 -16.87 -5.84 12.94
N ARG A 16 -17.52 -6.97 12.64
CA ARG A 16 -18.91 -6.99 12.14
C ARG A 16 -19.86 -6.32 13.13
N THR A 17 -19.74 -6.69 14.40
CA THR A 17 -20.56 -6.14 15.49
C THR A 17 -20.37 -4.63 15.60
N LEU A 18 -19.12 -4.15 15.56
CA LEU A 18 -18.83 -2.71 15.59
C LEU A 18 -19.47 -1.98 14.41
N VAL A 19 -19.35 -2.52 13.20
CA VAL A 19 -19.92 -1.91 11.99
C VAL A 19 -21.45 -1.88 12.02
N ASP A 20 -22.11 -2.92 12.54
CA ASP A 20 -23.58 -2.92 12.69
C ASP A 20 -24.05 -1.89 13.75
N ILE A 21 -23.34 -1.78 14.88
CA ILE A 21 -23.62 -0.77 15.92
C ILE A 21 -23.40 0.65 15.37
N GLU A 22 -22.29 0.88 14.68
CA GLU A 22 -21.89 2.20 14.16
C GLU A 22 -22.33 2.44 12.71
N ARG A 23 -23.35 1.70 12.23
CA ARG A 23 -23.78 1.71 10.82
C ARG A 23 -24.12 3.10 10.27
N ASP A 24 -24.56 4.01 11.14
CA ASP A 24 -24.94 5.37 10.76
C ASP A 24 -23.72 6.25 10.43
N TRP A 25 -22.52 5.87 10.88
CA TRP A 25 -21.27 6.51 10.50
C TRP A 25 -20.76 6.08 9.13
N VAL A 26 -21.33 5.03 8.53
CA VAL A 26 -20.94 4.59 7.18
C VAL A 26 -21.41 5.63 6.16
N PRO A 27 -20.49 6.33 5.50
CA PRO A 27 -20.87 7.38 4.57
C PRO A 27 -21.50 6.79 3.30
N LYS A 28 -22.48 7.50 2.75
CA LYS A 28 -23.30 7.03 1.59
C LYS A 28 -22.85 7.63 0.25
N SER A 29 -21.90 8.56 0.28
CA SER A 29 -21.42 9.25 -0.92
C SER A 29 -20.49 8.33 -1.72
N PRO A 30 -20.47 8.43 -3.06
CA PRO A 30 -19.53 7.66 -3.88
C PRO A 30 -18.08 7.87 -3.46
N GLY A 31 -17.31 6.78 -3.43
CA GLY A 31 -15.88 6.80 -3.07
C GLY A 31 -15.58 7.01 -1.59
N THR A 32 -16.59 7.02 -0.72
CA THR A 32 -16.41 7.15 0.74
C THR A 32 -16.52 5.77 1.43
N SER A 33 -15.94 5.65 2.62
CA SER A 33 -15.97 4.39 3.38
C SER A 33 -15.90 4.64 4.90
N LEU A 34 -16.23 3.62 5.69
CA LEU A 34 -15.92 3.59 7.12
C LEU A 34 -14.61 2.83 7.30
N TYR A 35 -13.55 3.53 7.69
CA TYR A 35 -12.24 2.92 7.89
C TYR A 35 -12.16 2.30 9.28
N LEU A 36 -11.73 1.04 9.36
CA LEU A 36 -11.60 0.28 10.60
C LEU A 36 -10.12 0.14 10.98
N ARG A 37 -9.81 0.35 12.27
CA ARG A 37 -8.44 0.31 12.80
C ARG A 37 -8.35 -0.61 14.04
N PRO A 38 -8.32 -1.93 13.84
CA PRO A 38 -7.87 -2.87 14.86
C PRO A 38 -6.46 -2.50 15.32
N THR A 39 -6.24 -2.48 16.63
CA THR A 39 -4.96 -2.06 17.23
C THR A 39 -4.69 -2.87 18.49
N MET A 40 -3.43 -3.26 18.69
CA MET A 40 -2.97 -3.87 19.92
C MET A 40 -1.77 -3.09 20.49
N ILE A 41 -1.79 -2.85 21.80
CA ILE A 41 -0.71 -2.19 22.53
C ILE A 41 -0.36 -2.96 23.81
N ALA A 42 0.91 -2.95 24.21
CA ALA A 42 1.34 -3.43 25.51
C ALA A 42 1.02 -2.38 26.59
N ASP A 43 0.50 -2.81 27.74
CA ASP A 43 0.10 -1.91 28.85
C ASP A 43 0.70 -2.31 30.21
N GLY A 44 1.76 -3.12 30.19
CA GLY A 44 2.46 -3.57 31.39
C GLY A 44 3.15 -2.41 32.11
N ALA A 45 2.95 -2.31 33.43
CA ALA A 45 3.56 -1.27 34.26
C ALA A 45 4.99 -1.66 34.69
N MET A 46 5.89 -1.86 33.73
CA MET A 46 7.28 -2.26 33.97
C MET A 46 8.24 -1.46 33.07
N LEU A 47 9.40 -1.09 33.61
CA LEU A 47 10.44 -0.34 32.87
C LEU A 47 11.44 -1.23 32.13
N GLY A 48 11.50 -2.53 32.47
CA GLY A 48 12.41 -3.49 31.85
C GLY A 48 12.04 -3.79 30.39
N VAL A 49 13.04 -4.10 29.56
CA VAL A 49 12.83 -4.46 28.16
C VAL A 49 12.57 -5.96 28.04
N HIS A 50 11.30 -6.34 28.05
CA HIS A 50 10.82 -7.70 27.78
C HIS A 50 9.40 -7.63 27.19
N PRO A 51 8.90 -8.70 26.55
CA PRO A 51 7.50 -8.77 26.14
C PRO A 51 6.56 -8.51 27.32
N SER A 52 5.47 -7.79 27.09
CA SER A 52 4.48 -7.54 28.13
C SER A 52 3.69 -8.80 28.47
N HIS A 53 3.20 -8.89 29.70
CA HIS A 53 2.25 -9.92 30.13
C HIS A 53 0.79 -9.48 29.98
N ARG A 54 0.55 -8.21 29.65
CA ARG A 54 -0.78 -7.62 29.49
C ARG A 54 -0.81 -6.69 28.28
N TYR A 55 -1.91 -6.75 27.54
CA TYR A 55 -2.13 -6.04 26.29
C TYR A 55 -3.56 -5.51 26.24
N TYR A 56 -3.74 -4.35 25.61
CA TYR A 56 -5.05 -3.90 25.15
C TYR A 56 -5.18 -4.19 23.67
N TYR A 57 -6.28 -4.83 23.30
CA TYR A 57 -6.75 -4.93 21.92
C TYR A 57 -8.05 -4.13 21.81
N TYR A 58 -8.13 -3.26 20.80
CA TYR A 58 -9.29 -2.43 20.56
C TYR A 58 -9.45 -2.14 19.06
N ILE A 59 -10.67 -1.79 18.66
CA ILE A 59 -11.00 -1.40 17.29
C ILE A 59 -11.64 -0.03 17.35
N ILE A 60 -11.11 0.92 16.57
CA ILE A 60 -11.79 2.20 16.31
C ILE A 60 -12.24 2.25 14.86
N CYS A 61 -13.28 3.04 14.58
CA CYS A 61 -13.74 3.34 13.23
C CYS A 61 -13.69 4.85 12.96
N SER A 62 -13.54 5.24 11.69
CA SER A 62 -13.57 6.64 11.28
C SER A 62 -14.14 6.76 9.86
N PRO A 63 -15.15 7.61 9.62
CA PRO A 63 -15.59 7.88 8.26
C PRO A 63 -14.42 8.48 7.47
N SER A 64 -14.27 8.04 6.23
CA SER A 64 -13.20 8.43 5.31
C SER A 64 -13.83 8.95 4.02
N GLY A 65 -13.43 10.16 3.64
CA GLY A 65 -13.85 10.79 2.39
C GLY A 65 -13.22 10.11 1.17
N ALA A 66 -13.68 10.52 -0.02
CA ALA A 66 -13.02 10.13 -1.26
C ALA A 66 -11.57 10.60 -1.24
N TYR A 67 -10.63 9.66 -1.27
CA TYR A 67 -9.18 9.93 -1.19
C TYR A 67 -8.74 10.92 -2.28
N TYR A 68 -9.40 10.86 -3.43
CA TYR A 68 -9.18 11.76 -4.55
C TYR A 68 -10.46 12.48 -4.96
N ALA A 69 -10.84 13.52 -4.21
CA ALA A 69 -12.04 14.33 -4.48
C ALA A 69 -12.09 14.98 -5.88
N LYS A 70 -10.95 15.07 -6.58
CA LYS A 70 -10.83 15.62 -7.94
C LYS A 70 -10.43 14.55 -8.99
N GLY A 71 -10.63 13.26 -8.67
CA GLY A 71 -10.21 12.14 -9.51
C GLY A 71 -8.78 11.68 -9.24
N LEU A 72 -8.43 10.47 -9.69
CA LEU A 72 -7.14 9.78 -9.48
C LEU A 72 -5.95 10.52 -10.10
N ALA A 73 -5.60 11.67 -9.53
CA ALA A 73 -4.48 12.48 -9.94
C ALA A 73 -3.17 11.73 -9.65
N PRO A 74 -2.30 11.54 -10.65
CA PRO A 74 -1.05 10.85 -10.43
C PRO A 74 -0.13 11.62 -9.48
N ILE A 75 0.49 10.89 -8.56
CA ILE A 75 1.42 11.42 -7.57
C ILE A 75 2.84 11.52 -8.13
N SER A 76 3.62 12.42 -7.55
CA SER A 76 5.06 12.54 -7.71
C SER A 76 5.79 11.75 -6.64
N ILE A 77 6.81 10.97 -7.01
CA ILE A 77 7.57 10.15 -6.06
C ILE A 77 9.07 10.45 -6.07
N PHE A 78 9.66 10.51 -4.88
CA PHE A 78 11.11 10.67 -4.68
C PHE A 78 11.72 9.33 -4.26
N VAL A 79 12.70 8.85 -5.01
CA VAL A 79 13.44 7.64 -4.67
C VAL A 79 14.41 7.95 -3.53
N GLU A 80 14.19 7.32 -2.39
CA GLU A 80 14.95 7.57 -1.17
C GLU A 80 16.22 6.73 -1.11
N ASP A 81 17.37 7.42 -1.14
CA ASP A 81 18.70 6.83 -1.17
C ASP A 81 19.54 7.09 0.10
N ALA A 82 19.05 7.87 1.07
CA ALA A 82 19.67 8.07 2.38
C ALA A 82 19.02 7.24 3.51
N TYR A 83 17.69 7.18 3.57
CA TYR A 83 16.94 6.47 4.61
C TYR A 83 16.43 5.10 4.15
N VAL A 84 16.22 4.20 5.11
CA VAL A 84 15.77 2.82 4.87
C VAL A 84 14.46 2.60 5.62
N ARG A 85 13.49 1.94 4.97
CA ARG A 85 12.20 1.64 5.60
C ARG A 85 12.28 0.43 6.52
N ALA A 86 12.92 -0.63 6.03
CA ALA A 86 13.07 -1.90 6.70
C ALA A 86 14.28 -2.66 6.15
N VAL A 87 14.68 -3.71 6.84
CA VAL A 87 15.75 -4.62 6.45
C VAL A 87 15.25 -6.05 6.54
N LYS A 88 15.85 -6.99 5.79
CA LYS A 88 15.55 -8.41 5.92
C LYS A 88 15.85 -8.90 7.34
N GLY A 89 14.91 -9.63 7.94
CA GLY A 89 14.97 -10.04 9.34
C GLY A 89 14.59 -8.95 10.34
N GLY A 90 14.25 -7.74 9.86
CA GLY A 90 13.66 -6.67 10.65
C GLY A 90 12.13 -6.81 10.76
N THR A 91 11.46 -5.69 11.02
CA THR A 91 10.00 -5.65 11.22
C THR A 91 9.20 -5.27 9.99
N GLY A 92 9.82 -5.20 8.80
CA GLY A 92 9.20 -4.66 7.57
C GLY A 92 7.91 -5.36 7.14
N GLU A 93 7.83 -6.68 7.36
CA GLU A 93 6.66 -7.50 7.03
C GLU A 93 5.52 -7.38 8.04
N ALA A 94 5.74 -6.68 9.16
CA ALA A 94 4.73 -6.46 10.18
C ALA A 94 4.16 -5.04 10.08
N LYS A 95 2.83 -4.90 10.24
CA LYS A 95 2.16 -3.60 10.34
C LYS A 95 2.31 -3.01 11.75
N THR A 96 3.54 -2.64 12.12
CA THR A 96 3.88 -2.11 13.45
C THR A 96 4.19 -0.62 13.43
N GLY A 97 3.80 0.11 14.48
CA GLY A 97 3.97 1.56 14.58
C GLY A 97 5.42 2.04 14.43
N GLY A 98 6.40 1.23 14.87
CA GLY A 98 7.82 1.56 14.73
C GLY A 98 8.27 1.79 13.28
N ASN A 99 7.74 1.02 12.33
CA ASN A 99 8.07 1.16 10.91
C ASN A 99 7.58 2.50 10.35
N TYR A 100 6.41 2.97 10.81
CA TYR A 100 5.84 4.25 10.41
C TYR A 100 6.59 5.41 11.07
N ALA A 101 6.92 5.31 12.35
CA ALA A 101 7.69 6.35 13.04
C ALA A 101 9.06 6.57 12.38
N ALA A 102 9.76 5.49 12.02
CA ALA A 102 11.06 5.55 11.36
C ALA A 102 10.98 6.17 9.94
N SER A 103 9.84 6.07 9.26
CA SER A 103 9.69 6.56 7.89
C SER A 103 9.40 8.06 7.79
N LEU A 104 8.92 8.69 8.88
CA LEU A 104 8.48 10.10 8.89
C LEU A 104 9.57 11.07 8.44
N LYS A 105 10.84 10.80 8.78
CA LYS A 105 11.94 11.70 8.42
C LYS A 105 12.15 11.76 6.90
N ALA A 106 12.15 10.62 6.22
CA ALA A 106 12.29 10.56 4.77
C ALA A 106 11.10 11.23 4.07
N ALA A 107 9.87 10.92 4.53
CA ALA A 107 8.65 11.53 4.00
C ALA A 107 8.67 13.06 4.13
N SER A 108 9.12 13.58 5.28
CA SER A 108 9.28 15.03 5.50
C SER A 108 10.31 15.64 4.56
N VAL A 109 11.44 14.97 4.30
CA VAL A 109 12.46 15.43 3.35
C VAL A 109 11.94 15.45 1.92
N ALA A 110 11.24 14.40 1.48
CA ALA A 110 10.63 14.34 0.15
C ALA A 110 9.56 15.43 -0.03
N SER A 111 8.70 15.62 0.96
CA SER A 111 7.67 16.66 0.95
C SER A 111 8.27 18.07 0.91
N ALA A 112 9.35 18.33 1.65
CA ALA A 112 10.06 19.61 1.60
C ALA A 112 10.68 19.90 0.22
N LYS A 113 10.94 18.86 -0.58
CA LYS A 113 11.39 18.97 -1.98
C LYS A 113 10.24 19.04 -2.99
N GLY A 114 8.98 18.98 -2.53
CA GLY A 114 7.79 19.07 -3.37
C GLY A 114 7.25 17.74 -3.90
N TYR A 115 7.72 16.59 -3.39
CA TYR A 115 7.21 15.28 -3.78
C TYR A 115 6.10 14.78 -2.84
N ASP A 116 5.15 14.02 -3.40
CA ASP A 116 4.00 13.51 -2.63
C ASP A 116 4.35 12.28 -1.78
N GLN A 117 5.21 11.39 -2.29
CA GLN A 117 5.59 10.15 -1.61
C GLN A 117 7.06 9.79 -1.81
N VAL A 118 7.55 8.91 -0.93
CA VAL A 118 8.87 8.29 -1.02
C VAL A 118 8.75 6.93 -1.71
N LEU A 119 9.62 6.63 -2.69
CA LEU A 119 9.86 5.27 -3.16
C LEU A 119 11.06 4.68 -2.40
N TRP A 120 10.82 3.61 -1.67
CA TRP A 120 11.82 2.95 -0.85
C TRP A 120 12.70 2.03 -1.69
N LEU A 121 14.01 2.12 -1.43
CA LEU A 121 15.00 1.16 -1.92
C LEU A 121 15.36 0.14 -0.84
N ASP A 122 15.73 -1.05 -1.29
CA ASP A 122 16.23 -2.13 -0.44
C ASP A 122 17.40 -1.66 0.42
N ALA A 123 17.49 -2.22 1.63
CA ALA A 123 18.50 -1.82 2.60
C ALA A 123 19.93 -2.21 2.22
N GLU A 124 20.09 -3.34 1.56
CA GLU A 124 21.38 -3.99 1.35
C GLU A 124 22.15 -3.35 0.18
N HIS A 125 21.49 -3.20 -0.95
CA HIS A 125 22.09 -2.71 -2.19
C HIS A 125 21.75 -1.25 -2.48
N ARG A 126 20.72 -0.70 -1.83
CA ARG A 126 20.21 0.66 -2.08
C ARG A 126 19.92 0.87 -3.57
N LYS A 127 19.32 -0.13 -4.20
CA LYS A 127 19.15 -0.21 -5.66
C LYS A 127 17.77 -0.71 -6.09
N TYR A 128 17.23 -1.69 -5.38
CA TYR A 128 15.99 -2.36 -5.75
C TYR A 128 14.80 -1.67 -5.10
N VAL A 129 13.77 -1.35 -5.87
CA VAL A 129 12.57 -0.70 -5.34
C VAL A 129 11.73 -1.70 -4.55
N GLU A 130 11.14 -1.23 -3.44
CA GLU A 130 10.33 -2.05 -2.54
C GLU A 130 8.87 -1.56 -2.47
N GLU A 131 8.65 -0.39 -1.86
CA GLU A 131 7.33 0.17 -1.54
C GLU A 131 7.30 1.67 -1.81
N VAL A 132 6.10 2.25 -1.96
CA VAL A 132 5.89 3.70 -2.10
C VAL A 132 5.11 4.24 -0.89
N GLY A 133 5.77 5.02 -0.05
CA GLY A 133 5.23 5.50 1.21
C GLY A 133 4.87 4.33 2.12
N ALA A 134 3.56 4.08 2.26
CA ALA A 134 2.98 2.96 3.01
C ALA A 134 2.16 2.01 2.12
N MET A 135 2.44 1.99 0.82
CA MET A 135 1.76 1.19 -0.20
C MET A 135 2.77 0.28 -0.91
N ASN A 136 2.32 -0.88 -1.39
CA ASN A 136 3.14 -1.68 -2.31
C ASN A 136 3.19 -1.01 -3.68
N MET A 137 4.29 -1.21 -4.42
CA MET A 137 4.51 -0.54 -5.70
C MET A 137 4.40 -1.50 -6.90
N MET A 138 3.72 -1.07 -7.95
CA MET A 138 3.49 -1.82 -9.19
C MET A 138 4.03 -1.03 -10.39
N PHE A 139 4.61 -1.72 -11.37
CA PHE A 139 5.10 -1.15 -12.62
C PHE A 139 4.64 -1.99 -13.81
N LEU A 140 4.05 -1.36 -14.83
CA LEU A 140 3.78 -2.01 -16.10
C LEU A 140 4.98 -1.81 -17.03
N LEU A 141 5.76 -2.88 -17.22
CA LEU A 141 6.96 -2.91 -18.06
C LEU A 141 6.66 -3.68 -19.36
N GLY A 142 6.51 -2.95 -20.46
CA GLY A 142 5.94 -3.48 -21.70
C GLY A 142 4.50 -3.94 -21.44
N ASP A 143 4.27 -5.24 -21.55
CA ASP A 143 2.96 -5.87 -21.28
C ASP A 143 2.99 -6.73 -19.99
N THR A 144 4.03 -6.59 -19.16
CA THR A 144 4.19 -7.36 -17.91
C THR A 144 4.00 -6.45 -16.70
N LEU A 145 3.11 -6.85 -15.78
CA LEU A 145 2.94 -6.19 -14.48
C LEU A 145 4.00 -6.74 -13.51
N CYS A 146 4.92 -5.87 -13.09
CA CYS A 146 6.02 -6.20 -12.20
C CYS A 146 5.81 -5.55 -10.82
N THR A 147 6.11 -6.31 -9.77
CA THR A 147 6.17 -5.82 -8.37
C THR A 147 7.36 -6.46 -7.67
N ALA A 148 7.86 -5.79 -6.62
CA ALA A 148 8.87 -6.37 -5.75
C ALA A 148 8.41 -7.70 -5.12
N SER A 149 9.31 -8.67 -5.04
CA SER A 149 9.13 -9.98 -4.39
C SER A 149 9.10 -9.83 -2.86
N LEU A 150 8.32 -10.68 -2.18
CA LEU A 150 8.24 -10.69 -0.72
C LEU A 150 9.43 -11.47 -0.13
N GLU A 151 10.54 -10.77 0.14
CA GLU A 151 11.81 -11.38 0.58
C GLU A 151 12.22 -11.07 2.03
N GLY A 152 11.30 -10.59 2.87
CA GLY A 152 11.57 -10.33 4.29
C GLY A 152 11.57 -8.86 4.73
N SER A 153 11.37 -7.92 3.80
CA SER A 153 11.44 -6.47 4.05
C SER A 153 10.20 -5.70 3.58
N ILE A 154 9.24 -6.34 2.93
CA ILE A 154 8.06 -5.72 2.31
C ILE A 154 6.79 -6.20 2.99
N LEU A 155 5.86 -5.28 3.27
CA LEU A 155 4.57 -5.65 3.86
C LEU A 155 3.72 -6.40 2.82
N PRO A 156 3.21 -7.62 3.10
CA PRO A 156 2.35 -8.35 2.18
C PRO A 156 0.93 -7.73 2.13
N GLY A 157 0.77 -6.64 1.38
CA GLY A 157 -0.48 -5.91 1.32
C GLY A 157 -1.62 -6.70 0.68
N ILE A 158 -2.80 -6.63 1.28
CA ILE A 158 -4.01 -7.28 0.75
C ILE A 158 -4.40 -6.70 -0.60
N THR A 159 -4.32 -5.37 -0.78
CA THR A 159 -4.59 -4.74 -2.08
C THR A 159 -3.60 -5.18 -3.16
N ARG A 160 -2.31 -5.35 -2.82
CA ARG A 160 -1.31 -5.94 -3.72
C ARG A 160 -1.76 -7.33 -4.17
N MET A 161 -2.13 -8.20 -3.21
CA MET A 161 -2.60 -9.56 -3.50
C MET A 161 -3.79 -9.57 -4.45
N SER A 162 -4.84 -8.79 -4.16
CA SER A 162 -6.04 -8.69 -5.00
C SER A 162 -5.73 -8.20 -6.41
N ILE A 163 -4.83 -7.23 -6.57
CA ILE A 163 -4.45 -6.70 -7.89
C ILE A 163 -3.68 -7.74 -8.70
N LEU A 164 -2.77 -8.49 -8.09
CA LEU A 164 -2.06 -9.57 -8.78
C LEU A 164 -3.01 -10.68 -9.22
N GLU A 165 -4.04 -10.99 -8.41
CA GLU A 165 -5.08 -11.95 -8.78
C GLU A 165 -5.89 -11.46 -9.97
N LEU A 166 -6.45 -10.25 -9.90
CA LEU A 166 -7.18 -9.63 -11.01
C LEU A 166 -6.33 -9.54 -12.29
N ALA A 167 -5.03 -9.25 -12.17
CA ALA A 167 -4.12 -9.20 -13.32
C ALA A 167 -4.04 -10.55 -14.04
N ARG A 168 -3.89 -11.66 -13.28
CA ARG A 168 -3.83 -13.02 -13.84
C ARG A 168 -5.15 -13.39 -14.52
N GLU A 169 -6.29 -13.07 -13.93
CA GLU A 169 -7.62 -13.32 -14.52
C GLU A 169 -7.83 -12.54 -15.82
N MET A 170 -7.29 -11.32 -15.90
CA MET A 170 -7.31 -10.51 -17.12
C MET A 170 -6.30 -10.98 -18.19
N GLY A 171 -5.56 -12.07 -17.95
CA GLY A 171 -4.55 -12.60 -18.87
C GLY A 171 -3.27 -11.76 -18.93
N ILE A 172 -3.03 -10.89 -17.94
CA ILE A 172 -1.84 -10.04 -17.89
C ILE A 172 -0.71 -10.85 -17.27
N LYS A 173 0.47 -10.81 -17.89
CA LYS A 173 1.65 -11.46 -17.34
C LYS A 173 2.08 -10.73 -16.06
N VAL A 174 2.27 -11.47 -14.98
CA VAL A 174 2.69 -10.96 -13.67
C VAL A 174 4.09 -11.47 -13.32
N GLU A 175 4.97 -10.60 -12.85
CA GLU A 175 6.29 -10.94 -12.31
C GLU A 175 6.50 -10.34 -10.92
N GLU A 176 6.73 -11.20 -9.93
CA GLU A 176 7.14 -10.80 -8.58
C GLU A 176 8.66 -10.98 -8.46
N ARG A 177 9.42 -9.89 -8.60
CA ARG A 177 10.89 -9.94 -8.65
C ARG A 177 11.53 -8.64 -8.19
N LYS A 178 12.84 -8.65 -7.97
CA LYS A 178 13.63 -7.42 -7.81
C LYS A 178 13.58 -6.58 -9.08
N ILE A 179 13.35 -5.28 -8.89
CA ILE A 179 13.31 -4.27 -9.95
C ILE A 179 14.27 -3.18 -9.52
N SER A 180 15.28 -2.87 -10.34
CA SER A 180 16.23 -1.82 -9.97
C SER A 180 15.76 -0.44 -10.45
N VAL A 181 16.17 0.62 -9.74
CA VAL A 181 15.90 1.99 -10.20
C VAL A 181 16.51 2.26 -11.59
N ASP A 182 17.68 1.69 -11.89
CA ASP A 182 18.30 1.79 -13.21
C ASP A 182 17.45 1.13 -14.29
N GLU A 183 16.88 -0.04 -14.02
CA GLU A 183 15.96 -0.73 -14.92
C GLU A 183 14.73 0.13 -15.24
N LEU A 184 14.15 0.80 -14.23
CA LEU A 184 13.01 1.70 -14.44
C LEU A 184 13.38 2.90 -15.33
N ILE A 185 14.57 3.49 -15.12
CA ILE A 185 15.06 4.61 -15.93
C ILE A 185 15.28 4.17 -17.39
N GLU A 186 15.92 3.02 -17.62
CA GLU A 186 16.14 2.49 -18.97
C GLU A 186 14.84 2.03 -19.65
N ALA A 187 13.91 1.44 -18.89
CA ALA A 187 12.58 1.10 -19.37
C ALA A 187 11.82 2.36 -19.78
N ASN A 188 11.93 3.46 -19.03
CA ASN A 188 11.32 4.74 -19.40
C ASN A 188 11.90 5.29 -20.70
N LYS A 189 13.23 5.32 -20.84
CA LYS A 189 13.91 5.78 -22.07
C LYS A 189 13.52 4.99 -23.31
N SER A 190 13.28 3.69 -23.15
CA SER A 190 12.89 2.79 -24.24
C SER A 190 11.37 2.71 -24.46
N GLY A 191 10.57 3.49 -23.71
CA GLY A 191 9.10 3.46 -23.78
C GLY A 191 8.46 2.19 -23.21
N LYS A 192 9.23 1.35 -22.51
CA LYS A 192 8.74 0.13 -21.85
C LYS A 192 8.09 0.41 -20.50
N LEU A 193 8.49 1.44 -19.76
CA LEU A 193 7.77 1.82 -18.54
C LEU A 193 6.47 2.53 -18.93
N ARG A 194 5.36 1.80 -18.96
CA ARG A 194 4.07 2.30 -19.46
C ARG A 194 3.23 2.94 -18.37
N GLU A 195 3.16 2.31 -17.21
CA GLU A 195 2.35 2.74 -16.07
C GLU A 195 3.05 2.40 -14.76
N ALA A 196 2.77 3.14 -13.70
CA ALA A 196 3.27 2.87 -12.35
C ALA A 196 2.23 3.31 -11.33
N PHE A 197 2.04 2.53 -10.27
CA PHE A 197 1.04 2.85 -9.24
C PHE A 197 1.31 2.18 -7.89
N GLY A 198 0.95 2.86 -6.81
CA GLY A 198 0.90 2.30 -5.46
C GLY A 198 -0.42 1.57 -5.20
N THR A 199 -0.39 0.55 -4.36
CA THR A 199 -1.58 -0.21 -3.92
C THR A 199 -1.69 -0.25 -2.40
N GLY A 200 -2.88 0.02 -1.86
CA GLY A 200 -3.12 -0.03 -0.42
C GLY A 200 -4.51 0.43 -0.03
N THR A 201 -4.99 0.00 1.14
CA THR A 201 -6.40 0.17 1.57
C THR A 201 -6.92 1.62 1.51
N ALA A 202 -6.09 2.61 1.85
CA ALA A 202 -6.54 4.00 1.97
C ALA A 202 -6.95 4.63 0.62
N ALA A 203 -6.13 4.42 -0.41
CA ALA A 203 -6.33 5.00 -1.73
C ALA A 203 -6.84 3.97 -2.76
N VAL A 204 -6.85 2.69 -2.40
CA VAL A 204 -6.98 1.52 -3.28
C VAL A 204 -5.82 1.44 -4.28
N ILE A 205 -5.76 2.40 -5.22
CA ILE A 205 -4.67 2.59 -6.17
C ILE A 205 -4.29 4.07 -6.21
N SER A 206 -2.99 4.35 -6.19
CA SER A 206 -2.43 5.69 -6.38
C SER A 206 -1.55 5.71 -7.62
N PRO A 207 -2.01 6.26 -8.76
CA PRO A 207 -1.20 6.35 -9.98
C PRO A 207 0.05 7.19 -9.73
N VAL A 208 1.16 6.88 -10.39
CA VAL A 208 2.41 7.66 -10.33
C VAL A 208 2.64 8.33 -11.68
N GLY A 209 2.78 9.65 -11.66
CA GLY A 209 3.00 10.46 -12.87
C GLY A 209 4.47 10.80 -13.10
N GLU A 210 5.28 10.81 -12.05
CA GLU A 210 6.71 11.07 -12.15
C GLU A 210 7.48 10.40 -11.02
N LEU A 211 8.71 10.01 -11.32
CA LEU A 211 9.66 9.43 -10.38
C LEU A 211 10.97 10.22 -10.49
N THR A 212 11.49 10.68 -9.35
CA THR A 212 12.80 11.35 -9.30
C THR A 212 13.79 10.53 -8.49
N TYR A 213 14.93 10.21 -9.10
CA TYR A 213 16.08 9.59 -8.44
C TYR A 213 17.29 10.48 -8.59
N LYS A 214 17.82 10.97 -7.47
CA LYS A 214 18.87 12.01 -7.43
C LYS A 214 18.42 13.22 -8.25
N ASP A 215 19.19 13.61 -9.26
CA ASP A 215 18.89 14.76 -10.12
C ASP A 215 18.15 14.37 -11.41
N LYS A 216 17.71 13.11 -11.54
CA LYS A 216 17.03 12.59 -12.73
C LYS A 216 15.55 12.36 -12.44
N THR A 217 14.70 13.11 -13.12
CA THR A 217 13.25 12.90 -13.11
C THR A 217 12.82 12.21 -14.40
N ILE A 218 12.01 11.16 -14.27
CA ILE A 218 11.32 10.51 -15.37
C ILE A 218 9.82 10.79 -15.25
N VAL A 219 9.19 11.09 -16.38
CA VAL A 219 7.73 11.25 -16.49
C VAL A 219 7.14 9.94 -16.97
N ILE A 220 6.09 9.48 -16.29
CA ILE A 220 5.39 8.23 -16.58
C ILE A 220 4.02 8.58 -17.14
N ASN A 221 3.69 8.02 -18.31
CA ASN A 221 2.39 8.18 -18.97
C ASN A 221 1.88 9.64 -19.03
N ASP A 222 2.76 10.58 -19.38
CA ASP A 222 2.46 12.02 -19.45
C ASP A 222 1.79 12.62 -18.20
N LYS A 223 2.14 12.09 -17.00
CA LYS A 223 1.51 12.46 -15.73
C LYS A 223 0.00 12.23 -15.70
N LYS A 224 -0.47 11.22 -16.44
CA LYS A 224 -1.88 10.79 -16.46
C LYS A 224 -1.99 9.38 -15.91
N ILE A 225 -3.18 9.07 -15.37
CA ILE A 225 -3.51 7.69 -15.04
C ILE A 225 -3.47 6.82 -16.30
N GLY A 226 -2.88 5.64 -16.18
CA GLY A 226 -2.84 4.67 -17.26
C GLY A 226 -4.12 3.85 -17.35
N ALA A 227 -4.39 3.28 -18.51
CA ALA A 227 -5.63 2.56 -18.77
C ALA A 227 -5.73 1.29 -17.91
N LEU A 228 -4.62 0.58 -17.68
CA LEU A 228 -4.62 -0.60 -16.84
C LEU A 228 -4.82 -0.23 -15.36
N THR A 229 -4.14 0.81 -14.91
CA THR A 229 -4.26 1.37 -13.55
C THR A 229 -5.71 1.76 -13.24
N GLN A 230 -6.38 2.47 -14.17
CA GLN A 230 -7.79 2.84 -14.05
C GLN A 230 -8.68 1.60 -14.01
N LYS A 231 -8.46 0.64 -14.93
CA LYS A 231 -9.24 -0.61 -14.99
C LYS A 231 -9.16 -1.39 -13.68
N PHE A 232 -7.98 -1.49 -13.08
CA PHE A 232 -7.82 -2.15 -11.78
C PHE A 232 -8.57 -1.43 -10.66
N TYR A 233 -8.50 -0.10 -10.63
CA TYR A 233 -9.21 0.70 -9.63
C TYR A 233 -10.72 0.48 -9.76
N ASP A 234 -11.27 0.61 -10.98
CA ASP A 234 -12.70 0.46 -11.24
C ASP A 234 -13.17 -0.96 -10.93
N THR A 235 -12.39 -1.98 -11.27
CA THR A 235 -12.73 -3.37 -11.01
C THR A 235 -12.77 -3.65 -9.50
N LEU A 236 -11.70 -3.31 -8.78
CA LEU A 236 -11.59 -3.62 -7.36
C LEU A 236 -12.59 -2.80 -6.53
N THR A 237 -12.74 -1.51 -6.81
CA THR A 237 -13.74 -0.68 -6.10
C THR A 237 -15.16 -1.08 -6.47
N GLY A 238 -15.42 -1.45 -7.73
CA GLY A 238 -16.70 -1.98 -8.18
C GLY A 238 -17.10 -3.27 -7.44
N ILE A 239 -16.15 -4.17 -7.17
CA ILE A 239 -16.36 -5.34 -6.32
C ILE A 239 -16.71 -4.89 -4.89
N GLN A 240 -15.89 -4.01 -4.29
CA GLN A 240 -16.08 -3.53 -2.91
C GLN A 240 -17.46 -2.92 -2.63
N VAL A 241 -18.04 -2.22 -3.61
CA VAL A 241 -19.37 -1.60 -3.48
C VAL A 241 -20.50 -2.45 -4.07
N GLY A 242 -20.21 -3.68 -4.52
CA GLY A 242 -21.20 -4.61 -5.06
C GLY A 242 -21.75 -4.27 -6.44
N GLN A 243 -21.07 -3.42 -7.22
CA GLN A 243 -21.42 -3.11 -8.61
C GLN A 243 -20.88 -4.16 -9.60
N ILE A 244 -19.77 -4.80 -9.24
CA ILE A 244 -19.17 -5.92 -9.97
C ILE A 244 -19.32 -7.16 -9.09
N ALA A 245 -19.66 -8.30 -9.71
CA ALA A 245 -19.80 -9.56 -8.98
C ALA A 245 -18.48 -9.96 -8.32
N ASP A 246 -18.55 -10.31 -7.05
CA ASP A 246 -17.42 -10.88 -6.32
C ASP A 246 -17.34 -12.39 -6.56
N THR A 247 -16.40 -12.81 -7.41
CA THR A 247 -16.13 -14.23 -7.70
C THR A 247 -15.17 -14.88 -6.71
N HIS A 248 -14.60 -14.11 -5.79
CA HIS A 248 -13.54 -14.53 -4.87
C HIS A 248 -13.98 -14.63 -3.42
N ASN A 249 -15.21 -14.20 -3.12
CA ASN A 249 -15.74 -14.07 -1.75
C ASN A 249 -14.88 -13.12 -0.88
N TRP A 250 -14.41 -12.02 -1.45
CA TRP A 250 -13.70 -10.95 -0.73
C TRP A 250 -14.64 -10.03 0.04
N VAL A 251 -15.90 -9.91 -0.40
CA VAL A 251 -16.88 -8.99 0.15
C VAL A 251 -17.83 -9.74 1.07
N THR A 252 -17.93 -9.25 2.29
CA THR A 252 -18.88 -9.75 3.28
C THR A 252 -19.94 -8.69 3.53
N ARG A 253 -21.21 -9.10 3.51
CA ARG A 253 -22.31 -8.25 3.95
C ARG A 253 -22.34 -8.18 5.48
N VAL A 254 -22.28 -6.96 5.99
CA VAL A 254 -22.45 -6.62 7.41
C VAL A 254 -23.82 -5.96 7.59
#